data_AF-G3NAR2-F1
#
_entry.id   AF-G3NAR2-F1
#
_cell.length_a   1.000
_cell.length_b   1.000
_cell.length_c   1.000
_cell.angle_alpha   90.00
_cell.angle_beta   90.00
_cell.angle_gamma   90.00
#
_symmetry.space_group_name_H-M   'P 1'
#
loop_
_entity.id
_entity.type
_entity.pdbx_description
1 polymer ?
#
loop_
_entity_poly.entity_id
_entity_poly.type
_entity_poly.pdbx_seq_one_letter_code
_entity_poly.pdbx_strand_id
1 'polypeptide(L)' 'FSPLTKVKLINELNEREANLGVKDSVSWHTEYSDSAWVFVGGFPYELTEGDIICVFSQ' A
#
# COMPACT_ATOMS: atom_id res chain seq x y z
N PHE A 1 -10.59 -17.67 0.19
CA PHE A 1 -9.73 -16.47 0.04
C PHE A 1 -10.45 -15.29 0.65
N SER A 2 -9.98 -14.75 1.77
CA SER A 2 -10.57 -13.53 2.34
C SER A 2 -9.91 -12.32 1.68
N PRO A 3 -10.67 -11.44 1.01
CA PRO A 3 -10.11 -10.31 0.24
C PRO A 3 -9.35 -9.32 1.13
N LEU A 4 -9.66 -9.24 2.42
CA LEU A 4 -9.05 -8.33 3.38
C LEU A 4 -7.74 -8.85 3.99
N THR A 5 -7.41 -10.13 3.80
CA THR A 5 -6.19 -10.71 4.40
C THR A 5 -4.93 -10.07 3.84
N LYS A 6 -4.93 -9.62 2.58
CA LYS A 6 -3.76 -8.96 1.97
C LYS A 6 -3.44 -7.61 2.62
N VAL A 7 -4.47 -6.80 2.88
CA VAL A 7 -4.32 -5.51 3.57
C VAL A 7 -3.73 -5.72 4.96
N LYS A 8 -4.23 -6.73 5.70
CA LYS A 8 -3.73 -7.05 7.03
C LYS A 8 -2.24 -7.45 7.02
N LEU A 9 -1.83 -8.28 6.06
CA LEU A 9 -0.44 -8.74 5.95
C LEU A 9 0.53 -7.59 5.63
N ILE A 10 0.13 -6.64 4.77
CA ILE A 10 0.94 -5.46 4.46
C ILE A 10 1.10 -4.56 5.68
N ASN A 11 0.02 -4.36 6.46
CA ASN A 11 0.09 -3.60 7.70
C ASN A 11 1.01 -4.26 8.74
N GLU A 12 0.89 -5.58 8.92
CA GLU A 12 1.78 -6.34 9.82
C GLU A 12 3.25 -6.27 9.38
N LEU A 13 3.52 -6.25 8.07
CA LEU A 13 4.88 -6.07 7.52
C LEU A 13 5.42 -4.68 7.86
N ASN A 14 4.64 -3.63 7.60
CA ASN A 14 5.03 -2.24 7.91
C ASN A 14 5.27 -2.03 9.40
N GLU A 15 4.43 -2.60 10.27
CA GLU A 15 4.62 -2.55 11.73
C GLU A 15 5.93 -3.25 12.14
N ARG A 16 6.26 -4.39 11.54
CA ARG A 16 7.53 -5.08 11.81
C ARG A 16 8.74 -4.28 11.34
N GLU A 17 8.68 -3.69 10.15
CA GLU A 17 9.76 -2.82 9.65
C GLU A 17 9.99 -1.61 10.55
N ALA A 18 8.91 -0.95 10.97
CA ALA A 18 8.97 0.19 11.89
C ALA A 18 9.53 -0.19 13.27
N ASN A 19 9.09 -1.32 13.83
CA ASN A 19 9.59 -1.81 15.12
C ASN A 19 11.08 -2.19 15.09
N LEU A 20 11.55 -2.73 13.96
CA LEU A 20 12.95 -3.14 13.79
C LEU A 20 13.86 -1.97 13.36
N GLY A 21 13.30 -0.79 13.08
CA GLY A 21 14.07 0.37 12.62
C GLY A 21 14.76 0.10 11.28
N VAL A 22 14.09 -0.64 10.38
CA VAL A 22 14.62 -0.94 9.04
C VAL A 22 14.83 0.37 8.28
N LYS A 23 16.03 0.58 7.76
CA LYS A 23 16.32 1.72 6.89
C LYS A 23 15.60 1.55 5.56
N ASP A 24 15.13 2.66 4.99
CA ASP A 24 14.40 2.68 3.70
C ASP A 24 15.11 1.91 2.58
N SER A 25 16.45 1.89 2.60
CA SER A 25 17.29 1.15 1.64
C SER A 25 17.15 -0.37 1.68
N VAL A 26 16.49 -0.92 2.70
CA VAL A 26 16.30 -2.37 2.90
C VAL A 26 14.82 -2.72 3.15
N SER A 27 13.93 -1.74 3.05
CA SER A 27 12.48 -1.96 3.14
C SER A 27 12.01 -2.77 1.93
N TRP A 28 10.89 -3.48 2.09
CA TRP A 28 10.19 -4.17 0.99
C TRP A 28 9.92 -3.26 -0.23
N HIS A 29 9.85 -1.94 -0.04
CA HIS A 29 9.72 -0.97 -1.13
C HIS A 29 10.90 -1.01 -2.13
N THR A 30 12.08 -1.45 -1.71
CA THR A 30 13.27 -1.55 -2.58
C THR A 30 13.03 -2.52 -3.74
N GLU A 31 12.27 -3.59 -3.51
CA GLU A 31 11.91 -4.57 -4.55
C GLU A 31 11.03 -3.95 -5.65
N TYR A 32 10.27 -2.90 -5.32
CA TYR A 32 9.38 -2.19 -6.24
C TYR A 32 9.93 -0.83 -6.70
N SER A 33 11.19 -0.52 -6.39
CA SER A 33 11.80 0.79 -6.63
C SER A 33 11.79 1.23 -8.11
N ASP A 34 11.78 0.28 -9.03
CA ASP A 34 11.75 0.53 -10.48
C ASP A 34 10.33 0.80 -11.03
N SER A 35 9.29 0.75 -10.20
CA SER A 35 7.89 0.96 -10.61
C SER A 35 7.14 1.90 -9.68
N ALA A 36 6.65 3.01 -10.23
CA ALA A 36 5.75 3.94 -9.53
C ALA A 36 4.27 3.52 -9.58
N TRP A 37 3.96 2.35 -10.14
CA TRP A 37 2.58 1.86 -10.25
C TRP A 37 2.12 1.14 -8.99
N VAL A 38 0.96 1.52 -8.48
CA VAL A 38 0.31 0.89 -7.33
C VAL A 38 -1.02 0.28 -7.72
N PHE A 39 -1.31 -0.91 -7.21
CA PHE A 39 -2.62 -1.54 -7.37
C PHE A 39 -3.51 -1.17 -6.19
N VAL A 40 -4.71 -0.67 -6.49
CA VAL A 40 -5.69 -0.29 -5.48
C VAL A 40 -7.02 -1.00 -5.75
N GLY A 41 -7.62 -1.54 -4.70
CA GLY A 41 -8.86 -2.32 -4.80
C GLY A 41 -9.64 -2.31 -3.49
N GLY A 42 -10.91 -2.70 -3.57
CA GLY A 42 -11.84 -2.63 -2.42
C GLY A 42 -12.60 -1.31 -2.31
N PHE A 43 -12.62 -0.50 -3.38
CA PHE A 43 -13.39 0.74 -3.41
C PHE A 43 -14.90 0.49 -3.57
N PRO A 44 -15.75 1.30 -2.90
CA PRO A 44 -17.16 1.38 -3.22
C PRO A 44 -17.41 1.73 -4.69
N TYR A 45 -18.43 1.13 -5.30
CA TYR A 45 -18.81 1.36 -6.71
C TYR A 45 -19.26 2.79 -7.01
N GLU A 46 -19.52 3.58 -5.99
CA GLU A 46 -19.98 4.97 -6.09
C GLU A 46 -18.82 5.97 -6.28
N LEU A 47 -17.57 5.54 -6.07
CA LEU A 47 -16.41 6.41 -6.23
C LEU A 47 -16.09 6.63 -7.71
N THR A 48 -15.82 7.89 -8.05
CA THR A 48 -15.35 8.27 -9.38
C THR A 48 -13.83 8.31 -9.44
N GLU A 49 -13.29 8.29 -10.67
CA GLU A 49 -11.85 8.48 -10.89
C GLU A 49 -11.34 9.80 -10.28
N GLY A 50 -12.14 10.88 -10.37
CA GLY A 50 -11.80 12.18 -9.80
C GLY A 50 -11.69 12.15 -8.28
N ASP A 51 -12.57 11.42 -7.60
CA ASP A 51 -12.53 11.26 -6.14
C ASP A 51 -11.26 10.52 -5.71
N ILE A 52 -10.87 9.47 -6.47
CA ILE A 52 -9.65 8.71 -6.22
C ILE A 52 -8.43 9.62 -6.40
N ILE A 53 -8.32 10.32 -7.52
CA ILE A 53 -7.20 11.24 -7.76
C ILE A 53 -7.10 12.29 -6.65
N CYS A 54 -8.24 12.88 -6.25
CA CYS A 54 -8.26 13.91 -5.21
C CYS A 54 -7.69 13.39 -3.88
N VAL A 55 -8.07 12.19 -3.45
CA VAL A 55 -7.60 11.59 -2.19
C VAL A 55 -6.12 11.21 -2.23
N PHE A 56 -5.64 10.66 -3.35
CA PHE A 56 -4.25 10.19 -3.52
C PHE A 56 -3.25 11.29 -3.90
N SER A 57 -3.71 12.55 -4.02
CA SER A 57 -2.87 13.72 -4.36
C SER A 57 -2.44 14.57 -3.16
N GLN A 58 -2.70 14.11 -1.93
CA GLN A 58 -2.18 14.73 -0.69
C GLN A 58 -0.66 14.60 -0.60
#